data_AF-A0A392PEL9-F1
#
_entry.id   AF-A0A392PEL9-F1
#
_cell.length_a   1.000
_cell.length_b   1.000
_cell.length_c   1.000
_cell.angle_alpha   90.00
_cell.angle_beta   90.00
_cell.angle_gamma   90.00
#
_symmetry.space_group_name_H-M   'P 1'
#
loop_
_entity.id
_entity.type
_entity.pdbx_description
1 polymer ?
#
loop_
_entity_poly.entity_id
_entity_poly.type
_entity_poly.pdbx_seq_one_letter_code
_entity_poly.pdbx_strand_id
1 'polypeptide(L)'
;MDAASLRAAAHRERVAVAKIKYDNDAQTRAIQFGSATFDVGNYDDLKEANKSMKQNHPGRVQKIFFTLNNNDRALKNLRTAALDMGNQDGYYVIFLTVNPDP
;
A
#
# COMPACT_ATOMS: atom_id res chain seq x y z
N MET A 1 5.14 -21.91 28.35
CA MET A 1 4.85 -20.74 27.48
C MET A 1 4.22 -19.66 28.33
N ASP A 2 4.72 -18.42 28.27
CA ASP A 2 4.18 -17.28 29.04
C ASP A 2 2.97 -16.62 28.32
N ALA A 3 2.05 -16.02 29.07
CA ALA A 3 0.83 -15.40 28.56
C ALA A 3 1.06 -14.21 27.61
N ALA A 4 2.20 -13.50 27.71
CA ALA A 4 2.61 -12.45 26.79
C ALA A 4 3.03 -13.02 25.43
N SER A 5 3.74 -14.14 25.44
CA SER A 5 4.14 -14.87 24.22
C SER A 5 2.92 -15.36 23.41
N LEU A 6 1.88 -15.86 24.08
CA LEU A 6 0.61 -16.27 23.44
C LEU A 6 -0.15 -15.09 22.84
N ARG A 7 -0.21 -13.94 23.54
CA ARG A 7 -0.85 -12.72 23.04
C ARG A 7 -0.11 -12.13 21.82
N ALA A 8 1.21 -12.17 21.84
CA ALA A 8 2.03 -11.70 20.72
C ALA A 8 1.84 -12.58 19.47
N ALA A 9 1.79 -13.90 19.62
CA ALA A 9 1.51 -14.83 18.52
C ALA A 9 0.12 -14.58 17.90
N ALA A 10 -0.93 -14.53 18.73
CA ALA A 10 -2.29 -14.27 18.27
C ALA A 10 -2.43 -12.90 17.57
N HIS A 11 -1.70 -11.88 18.02
CA HIS A 11 -1.68 -10.57 17.36
C HIS A 11 -1.05 -10.65 15.96
N ARG A 12 0.08 -11.36 15.81
CA ARG A 12 0.74 -11.54 14.51
C ARG A 12 -0.16 -12.27 13.51
N GLU A 13 -0.88 -13.30 13.96
CA GLU A 13 -1.85 -14.01 13.13
C GLU A 13 -2.97 -13.10 12.63
N ARG A 14 -3.55 -12.27 13.52
CA ARG A 14 -4.59 -11.30 13.13
C ARG A 14 -4.09 -10.30 12.09
N VAL A 15 -2.88 -9.77 12.28
CA VAL A 15 -2.25 -8.84 11.33
C VAL A 15 -2.00 -9.52 9.98
N ALA A 16 -1.53 -10.77 9.98
CA ALA A 16 -1.32 -11.53 8.75
C ALA A 16 -2.63 -11.79 7.99
N VAL A 17 -3.69 -12.18 8.70
CA VAL A 17 -5.02 -12.40 8.11
C VAL A 17 -5.60 -11.11 7.54
N ALA A 18 -5.51 -10.00 8.29
CA ALA A 18 -5.98 -8.70 7.83
C ALA A 18 -5.22 -8.25 6.57
N LYS A 19 -3.91 -8.48 6.51
CA LYS A 19 -3.09 -8.20 5.33
C LYS A 19 -3.54 -9.04 4.13
N ILE A 20 -3.71 -10.35 4.29
CA ILE A 20 -4.16 -11.23 3.20
C ILE A 20 -5.53 -10.79 2.67
N LYS A 21 -6.46 -10.47 3.56
CA LYS A 21 -7.79 -9.98 3.17
C LYS A 21 -7.68 -8.67 2.38
N TYR A 22 -6.92 -7.72 2.88
CA TYR A 22 -6.68 -6.45 2.19
C TYR A 22 -6.06 -6.66 0.80
N ASP A 23 -5.04 -7.52 0.69
CA ASP A 23 -4.36 -7.81 -0.57
C ASP A 23 -5.34 -8.41 -1.59
N ASN A 24 -6.20 -9.34 -1.17
CA ASN A 24 -7.24 -9.93 -2.02
C ASN A 24 -8.26 -8.88 -2.47
N ASP A 25 -8.79 -8.07 -1.55
CA ASP A 25 -9.76 -7.02 -1.86
C ASP A 25 -9.17 -5.99 -2.84
N ALA A 26 -7.91 -5.57 -2.62
CA ALA A 26 -7.19 -4.66 -3.50
C ALA A 26 -7.00 -5.26 -4.90
N GLN A 27 -6.67 -6.54 -5.01
CA GLN A 27 -6.55 -7.22 -6.31
C GLN A 27 -7.90 -7.34 -7.03
N THR A 28 -8.96 -7.74 -6.32
CA THR A 28 -10.31 -7.81 -6.89
C THR A 28 -10.76 -6.45 -7.40
N ARG A 29 -10.53 -5.38 -6.62
CA ARG A 29 -10.81 -4.00 -7.04
C ARG A 29 -9.99 -3.58 -8.25
N ALA A 30 -8.71 -3.96 -8.31
CA ALA A 30 -7.85 -3.66 -9.44
C ALA A 30 -8.31 -4.36 -10.73
N ILE A 31 -8.85 -5.58 -10.63
CA ILE A 31 -9.45 -6.30 -11.76
C ILE A 31 -10.76 -5.63 -12.19
N GLN A 32 -11.60 -5.23 -11.22
CA GLN A 32 -12.93 -4.70 -11.49
C GLN A 32 -12.94 -3.26 -12.02
N PHE A 33 -12.09 -2.39 -11.44
CA PHE A 33 -12.07 -0.95 -11.70
C PHE A 33 -10.77 -0.47 -12.34
N GLY A 34 -9.79 -1.36 -12.54
CA GLY A 34 -8.47 -1.03 -13.04
C GLY A 34 -7.55 -0.44 -11.97
N SER A 35 -6.30 -0.19 -12.37
CA SER A 35 -5.27 0.42 -11.52
C SER A 35 -4.50 1.52 -12.23
N ALA A 36 -4.03 2.51 -11.49
CA ALA A 36 -3.05 3.49 -11.95
C ALA A 36 -1.72 3.28 -11.20
N THR A 37 -0.61 3.28 -11.93
CA THR A 37 0.72 3.07 -11.37
C THR A 37 1.45 4.39 -11.20
N PHE A 38 2.18 4.53 -10.09
CA PHE A 38 3.00 5.70 -9.79
C PHE A 38 4.36 5.27 -9.27
N ASP A 39 5.38 6.00 -9.71
CA ASP A 39 6.73 5.92 -9.17
C ASP A 39 6.85 6.90 -8.02
N VAL A 40 7.29 6.41 -6.87
CA VAL A 40 7.38 7.17 -5.63
C VAL A 40 8.77 7.01 -5.04
N GLY A 41 9.58 8.07 -5.12
CA GLY A 41 10.90 8.13 -4.52
C GLY A 41 10.93 8.83 -3.17
N ASN A 42 9.90 9.60 -2.83
CA ASN A 42 9.85 10.33 -1.56
C ASN A 42 8.39 10.66 -1.16
N TYR A 43 8.23 11.44 -0.08
CA TYR A 43 6.91 11.77 0.45
C TYR A 43 6.16 12.80 -0.41
N ASP A 44 6.86 13.68 -1.11
CA ASP A 44 6.23 14.67 -1.99
C ASP A 44 5.72 13.99 -3.28
N ASP A 45 6.49 13.06 -3.85
CA ASP A 45 6.03 12.21 -4.96
C ASP A 45 4.75 11.44 -4.56
N LEU A 46 4.71 10.93 -3.32
CA LEU A 46 3.54 10.24 -2.80
C LEU A 46 2.31 11.15 -2.70
N LYS A 47 2.48 12.41 -2.29
CA LYS A 47 1.39 13.40 -2.26
C LYS A 47 0.88 13.72 -3.65
N GLU A 48 1.79 13.87 -4.62
CA GLU A 48 1.43 14.11 -6.00
C GLU A 48 0.67 12.91 -6.58
N ALA A 49 1.14 11.69 -6.32
CA ALA A 49 0.47 10.47 -6.71
C ALA A 49 -0.94 10.35 -6.09
N ASN A 50 -1.10 10.69 -4.81
CA ASN A 50 -2.43 10.75 -4.16
C ASN A 50 -3.32 11.79 -4.87
N LYS A 51 -2.84 13.01 -5.07
CA LYS A 51 -3.60 14.07 -5.74
C LYS A 51 -4.06 13.62 -7.13
N SER A 52 -3.17 13.01 -7.90
CA SER A 52 -3.48 12.45 -9.21
C SER A 52 -4.50 11.31 -9.13
N MET A 53 -4.39 10.42 -8.14
CA MET A 53 -5.39 9.37 -7.91
C MET A 53 -6.79 9.93 -7.71
N LYS A 54 -6.93 10.96 -6.87
CA LYS A 54 -8.22 11.59 -6.58
C LYS A 54 -8.82 12.31 -7.78
N GLN A 55 -8.00 13.02 -8.54
CA GLN A 55 -8.46 13.89 -9.62
C GLN A 55 -8.69 13.11 -10.92
N ASN A 56 -7.79 12.18 -11.25
CA ASN A 56 -7.73 11.56 -12.58
C ASN A 56 -8.13 10.09 -12.57
N HIS A 57 -8.12 9.43 -11.40
CA HIS A 57 -8.35 7.99 -11.28
C HIS A 57 -9.33 7.61 -10.17
N PRO A 58 -10.50 8.28 -10.06
CA PRO A 58 -11.46 8.00 -9.01
C PRO A 58 -11.92 6.53 -9.05
N GLY A 59 -11.91 5.88 -7.89
CA GLY A 59 -12.35 4.48 -7.74
C GLY A 59 -11.37 3.43 -8.24
N ARG A 60 -10.23 3.81 -8.80
CA ARG A 60 -9.18 2.86 -9.23
C ARG A 60 -8.28 2.49 -8.05
N VAL A 61 -7.52 1.41 -8.23
CA VAL A 61 -6.50 1.00 -7.26
C VAL A 61 -5.17 1.69 -7.57
N GLN A 62 -4.53 2.26 -6.56
CA GLN A 62 -3.20 2.84 -6.70
C GLN A 62 -2.15 1.72 -6.65
N LYS A 63 -1.31 1.61 -7.67
CA LYS A 63 -0.11 0.79 -7.66
C LYS A 63 1.09 1.71 -7.44
N ILE A 64 1.92 1.41 -6.46
CA ILE A 64 3.10 2.21 -6.15
C ILE A 64 4.34 1.35 -6.38
N PHE A 65 5.23 1.85 -7.22
CA PHE A 65 6.59 1.38 -7.31
C PHE A 65 7.49 2.34 -6.53
N PHE A 66 8.25 1.83 -5.56
CA PHE A 66 9.18 2.66 -4.81
C PHE A 66 10.54 2.66 -5.49
N THR A 67 11.02 3.85 -5.86
CA THR A 67 12.32 4.02 -6.53
C THR A 67 13.48 4.17 -5.55
N LEU A 68 13.20 4.25 -4.24
CA LEU A 68 14.20 4.33 -3.19
C LEU A 68 14.99 3.02 -3.05
N ASN A 69 16.27 3.09 -3.37
CA ASN A 69 17.21 2.02 -3.08
C ASN A 69 17.75 2.15 -1.63
N ASN A 70 17.52 1.11 -0.83
CA ASN A 70 18.30 0.73 0.37
C ASN A 70 18.00 1.43 1.72
N ASN A 71 16.87 2.13 1.91
CA ASN A 71 16.47 2.59 3.25
C ASN A 71 15.14 1.98 3.70
N ASP A 72 15.23 0.86 4.42
CA ASP A 72 14.08 0.13 4.96
C ASP A 72 13.15 0.99 5.83
N ARG A 73 13.69 1.95 6.59
CA ARG A 73 12.88 2.81 7.45
C ARG A 73 12.10 3.82 6.64
N ALA A 74 12.75 4.48 5.67
CA ALA A 74 12.07 5.41 4.77
C ALA A 74 10.98 4.70 3.97
N LEU A 75 11.29 3.51 3.45
CA LEU A 75 10.33 2.68 2.72
C LEU A 75 9.12 2.28 3.58
N LYS A 76 9.35 1.86 4.82
CA LYS A 76 8.27 1.52 5.77
C LYS A 76 7.38 2.74 6.05
N ASN A 77 7.99 3.90 6.32
CA ASN A 77 7.25 5.13 6.57
C ASN A 77 6.40 5.54 5.36
N LEU A 78 6.95 5.44 4.15
CA LEU A 78 6.22 5.75 2.92
C LEU A 78 5.09 4.75 2.65
N ARG A 79 5.29 3.46 2.91
CA ARG A 79 4.22 2.45 2.83
C ARG A 79 3.08 2.76 3.78
N THR A 80 3.39 3.05 5.04
CA THR A 80 2.37 3.44 6.02
C THR A 80 1.63 4.69 5.57
N ALA A 81 2.34 5.74 5.16
CA ALA A 81 1.73 6.96 4.66
C ALA A 81 0.82 6.72 3.45
N ALA A 82 1.24 5.87 2.50
CA ALA A 82 0.44 5.54 1.32
C ALA A 82 -0.86 4.82 1.69
N LEU A 83 -0.80 3.86 2.62
CA LEU A 83 -1.98 3.16 3.13
C LEU A 83 -2.93 4.11 3.87
N ASP A 84 -2.40 4.99 4.71
CA ASP A 84 -3.21 5.97 5.45
C ASP A 84 -3.92 6.93 4.50
N MET A 85 -3.20 7.42 3.49
CA MET A 85 -3.74 8.25 2.40
C MET A 85 -4.84 7.53 1.62
N GLY A 86 -4.59 6.30 1.17
CA GLY A 86 -5.59 5.50 0.47
C GLY A 86 -6.84 5.25 1.31
N ASN A 87 -6.67 4.96 2.60
CA ASN A 87 -7.79 4.78 3.52
C ASN A 87 -8.60 6.08 3.74
N GLN A 88 -7.92 7.22 3.88
CA GLN A 88 -8.58 8.53 4.03
C GLN A 88 -9.38 8.92 2.77
N ASP A 89 -8.83 8.62 1.59
CA ASP A 89 -9.41 9.01 0.30
C ASP A 89 -10.25 7.90 -0.36
N GLY A 90 -10.41 6.76 0.30
CA GLY A 90 -11.32 5.69 -0.09
C GLY A 90 -10.85 4.80 -1.26
N TYR A 91 -9.54 4.61 -1.43
CA TYR A 91 -8.97 3.74 -2.45
C TYR A 91 -7.97 2.73 -1.87
N TYR A 92 -7.76 1.63 -2.61
CA TYR A 92 -6.77 0.61 -2.25
C TYR A 92 -5.40 0.93 -2.84
N VAL A 93 -4.34 0.54 -2.13
CA VAL A 93 -2.94 0.64 -2.54
C VAL A 93 -2.32 -0.75 -2.64
N ILE A 94 -1.62 -0.99 -3.75
CA ILE A 94 -0.79 -2.18 -3.99
C ILE A 94 0.66 -1.73 -4.19
N PHE A 95 1.60 -2.38 -3.50
CA PHE A 95 3.03 -2.09 -3.65
C PHE A 95 3.69 -3.06 -4.61
N LEU A 96 4.40 -2.52 -5.61
CA LEU A 96 5.12 -3.29 -6.61
C LEU A 96 6.59 -3.47 -6.20
N THR A 97 7.15 -4.62 -6.55
CA THR A 97 8.57 -4.95 -6.33
C THR A 97 9.44 -4.70 -7.56
N VAL A 98 8.83 -4.59 -8.74
CA VAL A 98 9.48 -4.37 -10.03
C VAL A 98 8.75 -3.24 -10.74
N ASN A 99 9.49 -2.32 -11.36
CA ASN A 99 8.89 -1.26 -12.15
C ASN A 99 8.15 -1.89 -13.34
N PRO A 100 6.84 -1.66 -13.52
CA PRO A 100 6.12 -2.21 -14.66
C PRO A 100 6.55 -1.62 -16.01
N ASP A 101 7.35 -0.55 -16.06
CA ASP A 101 8.01 -0.03 -17.28
C ASP A 101 9.49 0.33 -17.02
N PRO A 102 10.48 -0.12 -17.84
CA PRO A 102 11.85 0.38 -17.83
C PRO A 102 12.04 1.70 -18.62
#